data_AF-A0A2K2VVH9-F1
#
_entry.id   AF-A0A2K2VVH9-F1
#
_cell.length_a   1.000
_cell.length_b   1.000
_cell.length_c   1.000
_cell.angle_alpha   90.00
_cell.angle_beta   90.00
_cell.angle_gamma   90.00
#
_symmetry.space_group_name_H-M   'P 1'
#
loop_
_entity.id
_entity.type
_entity.pdbx_description
1 polymer ?
#
loop_
_entity_poly.entity_id
_entity_poly.type
_entity_poly.pdbx_seq_one_letter_code
_entity_poly.pdbx_strand_id
1 'polypeptide(L)' 'MATQDFKRKLTAILSADAKGYSRLMAENEEATVRTITAFREIVTEVVQKHR' A
#
# COMPACT_ATOMS: atom_id res chain seq x y z
N MET A 1 -27.03 7.38 28.20
CA MET A 1 -25.89 7.28 27.28
C MET A 1 -26.16 6.13 26.34
N ALA A 2 -26.32 6.39 25.04
CA ALA A 2 -26.58 5.33 24.07
C ALA A 2 -25.30 4.50 23.90
N THR A 3 -25.32 3.24 24.34
CA THR A 3 -24.35 2.22 23.96
C THR A 3 -24.57 1.92 22.49
N GLN A 4 -23.84 2.62 21.61
CA GLN A 4 -23.72 2.19 20.23
C GLN A 4 -23.03 0.83 20.21
N ASP A 5 -23.74 -0.20 19.75
CA ASP A 5 -23.18 -1.53 19.55
C ASP A 5 -22.10 -1.48 18.46
N PHE A 6 -20.85 -1.30 18.89
CA PHE A 6 -19.70 -1.25 17.99
C PHE A 6 -19.36 -2.67 17.53
N LYS A 7 -19.86 -3.07 16.36
CA LYS A 7 -19.49 -4.35 15.73
C LYS A 7 -18.07 -4.27 15.16
N ARG A 8 -17.08 -4.74 15.90
CA ARG A 8 -15.68 -4.85 15.42
C ARG A 8 -15.60 -5.86 14.29
N LYS A 9 -15.21 -5.42 13.09
CA LYS A 9 -14.89 -6.31 11.97
C LYS A 9 -13.45 -6.79 12.12
N LEU A 10 -13.24 -8.10 12.19
CA LEU A 10 -11.90 -8.69 12.10
C LEU A 10 -11.40 -8.52 10.65
N THR A 11 -10.35 -7.74 10.46
CA THR A 11 -9.73 -7.48 9.15
C THR A 11 -8.23 -7.34 9.31
N ALA A 12 -7.47 -7.81 8.31
CA ALA A 12 -6.04 -7.53 8.22
C ALA A 12 -5.81 -6.19 7.51
N ILE A 13 -4.79 -5.44 7.95
CA ILE A 13 -4.32 -4.22 7.29
C ILE A 13 -2.86 -4.47 6.89
N LEU A 14 -2.57 -4.36 5.60
CA LEU A 14 -1.22 -4.44 5.05
C LEU A 14 -0.73 -3.03 4.73
N SER A 15 0.45 -2.66 5.25
CA SER A 15 1.12 -1.40 4.96
C SER A 15 2.50 -1.68 4.39
N ALA A 16 2.87 -0.99 3.32
CA ALA A 16 4.16 -1.09 2.65
C ALA A 16 4.61 0.29 2.16
N ASP A 17 5.92 0.56 2.23
CA ASP A 17 6.51 1.85 1.88
C ASP A 17 7.78 1.68 1.02
N ALA A 18 8.12 2.70 0.24
CA ALA A 18 9.30 2.75 -0.61
C ALA A 18 10.49 3.37 0.14
N LYS A 19 11.45 2.53 0.52
CA LYS A 19 12.67 2.99 1.21
C LYS A 19 13.44 3.99 0.34
N GLY A 20 13.73 5.16 0.92
CA GLY A 20 14.52 6.19 0.25
C GLY A 20 13.78 6.92 -0.87
N TYR A 21 12.44 6.84 -0.90
CA TYR A 21 11.58 7.45 -1.91
C TYR A 21 12.01 8.87 -2.30
N SER A 22 12.19 9.76 -1.33
CA SER A 22 12.53 11.17 -1.58
C SER A 22 13.86 11.33 -2.33
N ARG A 23 14.85 10.47 -2.03
CA ARG A 23 16.15 10.49 -2.70
C ARG A 23 16.03 9.95 -4.13
N LEU A 24 15.32 8.85 -4.32
CA LEU A 24 15.09 8.24 -5.64
C LEU A 24 14.34 9.20 -6.56
N MET A 25 13.30 9.87 -6.06
CA MET A 25 12.55 10.89 -6.79
C MET A 25 13.43 12.09 -7.20
N ALA A 26 14.34 12.52 -6.33
CA ALA A 26 15.26 13.62 -6.63
C ALA A 26 16.34 13.24 -7.67
N GLU A 27 16.79 11.98 -7.66
CA GLU A 27 17.79 11.47 -8.61
C GLU A 27 17.18 11.18 -9.99
N ASN A 28 16.03 10.51 -10.05
CA ASN A 28 15.32 10.22 -11.29
C ASN A 28 13.83 9.95 -11.04
N GLU A 29 13.00 10.96 -11.29
CA GLU A 29 11.55 10.88 -11.09
C GLU A 29 10.89 9.80 -11.95
N GLU A 30 11.14 9.80 -13.26
CA GLU A 30 10.48 8.89 -14.20
C GLU A 30 10.79 7.42 -13.87
N ALA A 31 12.06 7.10 -13.63
CA ALA A 31 12.48 5.75 -13.25
C ALA A 31 11.86 5.32 -11.92
N THR A 32 11.76 6.24 -10.96
CA THR A 32 11.15 5.98 -9.64
C THR A 32 9.66 5.70 -9.78
N VAL A 33 8.93 6.53 -10.52
CA VAL A 33 7.49 6.35 -10.77
C VAL A 33 7.22 5.03 -11.49
N ARG A 34 8.01 4.69 -12.52
CA ARG A 34 7.88 3.41 -13.24
C ARG A 34 8.11 2.22 -12.31
N THR A 35 9.14 2.27 -11.48
CA THR A 35 9.48 1.19 -10.55
C THR A 35 8.39 0.98 -9.50
N ILE A 36 7.91 2.06 -8.88
CA ILE A 36 6.86 1.98 -7.86
C ILE A 36 5.54 1.51 -8.46
N THR A 37 5.21 1.94 -9.68
CA THR A 37 4.02 1.47 -10.40
C THR A 37 4.08 -0.05 -10.61
N ALA A 38 5.21 -0.56 -11.12
CA ALA A 38 5.40 -2.01 -11.32
C ALA A 38 5.27 -2.81 -10.01
N PHE A 39 5.84 -2.32 -8.91
CA PHE A 39 5.68 -3.00 -7.61
C PHE A 39 4.24 -2.94 -7.08
N ARG A 40 3.52 -1.83 -7.30
CA ARG A 40 2.10 -1.72 -6.92
C ARG A 40 1.23 -2.70 -7.69
N GLU A 41 1.53 -2.98 -8.95
CA GLU A 41 0.83 -4.01 -9.74
C GLU A 41 1.01 -5.40 -9.11
N ILE A 42 2.23 -5.79 -8.78
CA ILE A 42 2.52 -7.08 -8.13
C ILE A 42 1.80 -7.19 -6.78
N VAL A 43 1.89 -6.16 -5.94
CA VAL A 43 1.18 -6.15 -4.64
C VAL A 43 -0.32 -6.27 -4.84
N THR A 44 -0.88 -5.56 -5.82
CA THR A 44 -2.31 -5.61 -6.12
C THR A 44 -2.73 -7.02 -6.55
N GLU A 45 -1.97 -7.66 -7.44
CA GLU A 45 -2.23 -9.03 -7.89
C GLU A 45 -2.25 -10.02 -6.72
N VAL A 46 -1.24 -9.94 -5.83
CA VAL A 46 -1.16 -10.81 -4.65
C VAL A 46 -2.33 -10.57 -3.69
N VAL A 47 -2.71 -9.31 -3.47
CA VAL A 47 -3.87 -8.97 -2.62
C VAL A 47 -5.16 -9.52 -3.23
N GLN A 48 -5.36 -9.38 -4.54
CA GLN A 48 -6.56 -9.92 -5.22
C GLN A 48 -6.63 -11.45 -5.11
N LYS A 49 -5.49 -12.14 -5.17
CA LYS A 49 -5.44 -13.61 -5.01
C LYS A 49 -5.90 -14.11 -3.63
N HIS A 50 -5.77 -13.30 -2.58
CA HIS A 50 -6.09 -13.67 -1.19
C HIS A 50 -7.33 -12.94 -0.63
N ARG A 51 -8.10 -12.29 -1.51
CA ARG A 51 -9.31 -11.54 -1.14
C ARG A 51 -10.52 -12.45 -1.07
#